data_AF-W1Y2J8-F1
#
_entry.id   AF-W1Y2J8-F1
#
_cell.length_a   1.000
_cell.length_b   1.000
_cell.length_c   1.000
_cell.angle_alpha   90.00
_cell.angle_beta   90.00
_cell.angle_gamma   90.00
#
_symmetry.space_group_name_H-M   'P 1'
#
loop_
_entity.id
_entity.type
_entity.pdbx_description
1 polymer ?
#
loop_
_entity_poly.entity_id
_entity_poly.type
_entity_poly.pdbx_seq_one_letter_code
_entity_poly.pdbx_strand_id
1 'polypeptide(L)'
;KAEGNMTAGDAHLAVNFPLLLEKGLDGLREKVAERRSRINLTVLEDLHGEQFLKAIDIVLVAVSEHIERFAALAREMAATETRESRRDELLT
;
A
#
# COMPACT_ATOMS: atom_id res chain seq x y z
N LYS A 1 20.34 -25.88 -7.70
CA LYS A 1 20.58 -24.54 -7.11
C LYS A 1 19.23 -23.98 -6.66
N ALA A 2 18.95 -24.08 -5.37
CA ALA A 2 17.69 -23.64 -4.73
C ALA A 2 17.97 -22.67 -3.56
N GLU A 3 19.20 -22.14 -3.47
CA GLU A 3 19.66 -21.36 -2.30
C GLU A 3 18.93 -20.01 -2.16
N GLY A 4 18.48 -19.42 -3.27
CA GLY A 4 17.71 -18.17 -3.25
C GLY A 4 16.40 -18.29 -2.45
N ASN A 5 15.67 -19.40 -2.63
CA ASN A 5 14.36 -19.62 -1.98
C ASN A 5 14.48 -19.84 -0.45
N MET A 6 15.68 -20.18 0.06
CA MET A 6 15.91 -20.40 1.49
C MET A 6 16.35 -19.12 2.22
N THR A 7 16.77 -18.08 1.49
CA THR A 7 17.45 -16.92 2.08
C THR A 7 16.84 -15.57 1.70
N ALA A 8 15.89 -15.55 0.76
CA ALA A 8 15.16 -14.37 0.35
C ALA A 8 13.72 -14.71 -0.07
N GLY A 9 12.85 -13.69 -0.09
CA GLY A 9 11.51 -13.82 -0.68
C GLY A 9 11.57 -13.91 -2.20
N ASP A 10 10.50 -14.43 -2.82
CA ASP A 10 10.49 -14.72 -4.26
C ASP A 10 10.61 -13.45 -5.11
N ALA A 11 9.82 -12.40 -4.89
CA ALA A 11 9.83 -11.08 -5.55
C ALA A 11 9.73 -11.02 -7.11
N HIS A 12 10.12 -12.06 -7.86
CA HIS A 12 10.30 -12.09 -9.32
C HIS A 12 8.96 -12.05 -10.09
N LEU A 13 8.25 -10.92 -9.98
CA LEU A 13 7.01 -10.63 -10.66
C LEU A 13 6.91 -9.14 -10.99
N ALA A 14 6.07 -8.80 -11.97
CA ALA A 14 5.63 -7.42 -12.18
C ALA A 14 4.24 -7.25 -11.55
N VAL A 15 4.10 -6.28 -10.65
CA VAL A 15 2.79 -5.93 -10.08
C VAL A 15 1.96 -5.14 -11.09
N ASN A 16 0.64 -5.08 -10.87
CA ASN A 16 -0.29 -4.38 -11.76
C ASN A 16 -0.29 -2.86 -11.49
N PHE A 17 0.76 -2.17 -11.94
CA PHE A 17 0.84 -0.71 -11.85
C PHE A 17 -0.29 0.03 -12.57
N PRO A 18 -0.78 -0.40 -13.75
CA PRO A 18 -1.95 0.24 -14.37
C PRO A 18 -3.16 0.28 -13.45
N LEU A 19 -3.47 -0.81 -12.74
CA LEU A 19 -4.55 -0.84 -11.76
C LEU A 19 -4.32 0.13 -10.60
N LEU A 20 -3.09 0.21 -10.09
CA LEU A 20 -2.74 1.14 -9.01
C LEU A 20 -2.94 2.59 -9.43
N LEU A 21 -2.47 2.96 -10.63
CA LEU A 21 -2.60 4.32 -11.16
C LEU A 21 -4.06 4.68 -11.48
N GLU A 22 -4.86 3.70 -11.92
CA GLU A 22 -6.28 3.92 -12.22
C GLU A 22 -7.13 4.09 -10.95
N LYS A 23 -6.89 3.29 -9.91
CA LYS A 23 -7.75 3.22 -8.72
C LYS A 23 -7.24 4.01 -7.52
N GLY A 24 -5.94 4.25 -7.43
CA GLY A 24 -5.31 4.71 -6.19
C GLY A 24 -5.45 3.72 -5.03
N LEU A 25 -4.95 4.08 -3.86
CA LEU A 25 -5.01 3.22 -2.67
C LEU A 25 -6.45 3.06 -2.16
N ASP A 26 -7.23 4.14 -2.15
CA ASP A 26 -8.63 4.10 -1.72
C ASP A 26 -9.50 3.20 -2.63
N GLY A 27 -9.36 3.31 -3.96
CA GLY A 27 -10.09 2.43 -4.87
C GLY A 27 -9.68 0.95 -4.75
N LEU A 28 -8.42 0.67 -4.38
CA LEU A 28 -7.99 -0.70 -4.05
C LEU A 28 -8.63 -1.18 -2.74
N ARG A 29 -8.76 -0.31 -1.73
CA ARG A 29 -9.45 -0.64 -0.48
C ARG A 29 -10.94 -0.87 -0.69
N GLU A 30 -11.60 -0.07 -1.52
CA GLU A 30 -13.00 -0.27 -1.91
C GLU A 30 -13.18 -1.63 -2.59
N LYS A 31 -12.28 -2.00 -3.51
CA LYS A 31 -12.30 -3.32 -4.15
C LYS A 31 -12.17 -4.47 -3.13
N VAL A 32 -11.33 -4.31 -2.11
CA VAL A 32 -11.19 -5.30 -1.02
C VAL A 32 -12.45 -5.35 -0.16
N ALA A 33 -12.99 -4.20 0.24
CA ALA A 33 -14.21 -4.10 1.04
C ALA A 33 -15.41 -4.75 0.32
N GLU A 34 -15.55 -4.50 -0.98
CA GLU A 34 -16.57 -5.12 -1.83
C GLU A 34 -16.41 -6.64 -1.85
N ARG A 35 -15.19 -7.18 -1.97
CA ARG A 35 -14.95 -8.63 -1.89
C ARG A 35 -15.24 -9.20 -0.50
N ARG A 36 -14.89 -8.50 0.58
CA ARG A 36 -15.18 -8.91 1.97
C ARG A 36 -16.67 -8.95 2.26
N SER A 37 -17.47 -8.07 1.65
CA SER A 37 -18.94 -8.05 1.84
C SER A 37 -19.65 -9.35 1.38
N ARG A 38 -18.98 -10.15 0.54
CA ARG A 38 -19.50 -11.41 -0.01
C ARG A 38 -19.00 -12.66 0.72
N ILE A 39 -18.24 -12.49 1.79
CA ILE A 39 -17.70 -13.60 2.59
C ILE A 39 -18.80 -14.24 3.42
N ASN A 40 -18.87 -15.58 3.39
CA ASN A 40 -19.62 -16.36 4.36
C ASN A 40 -18.66 -17.06 5.33
N LEU A 41 -18.61 -16.60 6.58
CA LEU A 41 -17.71 -17.15 7.61
C LEU A 41 -18.01 -18.61 8.00
N THR A 42 -19.13 -19.18 7.59
CA THR A 42 -19.43 -20.61 7.80
C THR A 42 -18.89 -21.50 6.67
N VAL A 43 -18.30 -20.91 5.63
CA VAL A 43 -17.60 -21.63 4.56
C VAL A 43 -16.11 -21.55 4.85
N LEU A 44 -15.45 -22.71 5.01
CA LEU A 44 -14.05 -22.79 5.44
C LEU A 44 -13.09 -21.99 4.53
N GLU A 45 -13.30 -22.04 3.21
CA GLU A 45 -12.50 -21.29 2.24
C GLU A 45 -12.66 -19.78 2.40
N ASP A 46 -13.88 -19.31 2.65
CA ASP A 46 -14.18 -17.91 2.91
C ASP A 46 -13.62 -17.43 4.26
N LEU A 47 -13.54 -18.31 5.27
CA LEU A 47 -12.89 -17.98 6.53
C LEU A 47 -11.39 -17.68 6.33
N HIS A 48 -10.69 -18.47 5.51
CA HIS A 48 -9.31 -18.18 5.14
C HIS A 48 -9.20 -16.94 4.26
N GLY A 49 -10.11 -16.80 3.29
CA GLY A 49 -10.20 -15.63 2.41
C GLY A 49 -10.36 -14.32 3.17
N GLU A 50 -11.16 -14.31 4.23
CA GLU A 50 -11.37 -13.13 5.07
C GLU A 50 -10.08 -12.68 5.79
N GLN A 51 -9.29 -13.60 6.33
CA GLN A 51 -8.02 -13.24 6.96
C GLN A 51 -7.05 -12.64 5.94
N PHE A 52 -7.02 -13.18 4.72
CA PHE A 52 -6.19 -12.67 3.64
C PHE A 52 -6.64 -11.27 3.18
N LEU A 53 -7.94 -11.07 2.96
CA LEU A 53 -8.49 -9.77 2.57
C LEU A 53 -8.30 -8.71 3.66
N LYS A 54 -8.42 -9.10 4.93
CA LYS A 54 -8.11 -8.23 6.07
C LYS A 54 -6.64 -7.82 6.08
N ALA A 55 -5.72 -8.75 5.82
CA ALA A 55 -4.29 -8.44 5.73
C ALA A 55 -4.00 -7.45 4.59
N ILE A 56 -4.65 -7.61 3.43
CA ILE A 56 -4.53 -6.65 2.32
C ILE A 56 -5.00 -5.25 2.74
N ASP A 57 -6.18 -5.13 3.36
CA ASP A 57 -6.70 -3.82 3.79
C ASP A 57 -5.77 -3.13 4.79
N ILE A 58 -5.22 -3.86 5.77
CA ILE A 58 -4.24 -3.32 6.73
C ILE A 58 -3.01 -2.79 6.03
N VAL A 59 -2.47 -3.52 5.04
CA VAL A 59 -1.27 -3.07 4.31
C VAL A 59 -1.58 -1.85 3.45
N LEU A 60 -2.74 -1.78 2.79
CA LEU A 60 -3.14 -0.60 2.01
C LEU A 60 -3.28 0.65 2.89
N VAL A 61 -3.81 0.52 4.11
CA VAL A 61 -3.81 1.60 5.11
C VAL A 61 -2.39 1.99 5.46
N ALA A 62 -1.54 1.04 5.83
CA ALA A 62 -0.15 1.32 6.22
C ALA A 62 0.66 2.01 5.12
N VAL A 63 0.45 1.65 3.85
CA VAL A 63 1.09 2.34 2.72
C VAL A 63 0.61 3.79 2.61
N SER A 64 -0.68 4.04 2.81
CA SER A 64 -1.24 5.40 2.79
C SER A 64 -0.64 6.25 3.92
N GLU A 65 -0.62 5.72 5.15
CA GLU A 65 0.00 6.37 6.31
C GLU A 65 1.50 6.63 6.09
N HIS A 66 2.19 5.70 5.42
CA HIS A 66 3.60 5.86 5.09
C HIS A 66 3.84 7.01 4.09
N ILE A 67 2.98 7.15 3.08
CA ILE A 67 3.02 8.27 2.15
C ILE A 67 2.78 9.59 2.89
N GLU A 68 1.75 9.65 3.74
CA GLU A 68 1.44 10.84 4.54
C GLU A 68 2.58 11.24 5.46
N ARG A 69 3.29 10.27 6.04
CA ARG A 69 4.49 10.52 6.83
C ARG A 69 5.59 11.23 6.03
N PHE A 70 5.80 10.85 4.77
CA PHE A 70 6.76 11.55 3.91
C PHE A 70 6.28 12.94 3.52
N ALA A 71 4.99 13.13 3.26
CA ALA A 71 4.42 14.45 3.02
C ALA A 71 4.57 15.38 4.23
N ALA A 72 4.36 14.86 5.45
CA ALA A 72 4.58 15.60 6.68
C ALA A 72 6.06 15.98 6.87
N LEU A 73 6.98 15.03 6.63
CA LEU A 73 8.41 15.28 6.69
C LEU A 73 8.85 16.33 5.66
N ALA A 74 8.33 16.28 4.43
CA ALA A 74 8.64 17.27 3.40
C ALA A 74 8.23 18.69 3.82
N ARG A 75 7.05 18.83 4.46
CA ARG A 75 6.60 20.11 5.05
C ARG A 75 7.48 20.59 6.20
N GLU A 76 7.93 19.70 7.07
CA GLU A 76 8.87 20.04 8.15
C GLU A 76 10.21 20.54 7.59
N MET A 77 10.74 19.86 6.58
CA MET A 77 11.97 20.26 5.90
C MET A 77 11.79 21.61 5.18
N ALA A 78 10.67 21.82 4.50
CA ALA A 78 10.39 23.08 3.81
C ALA A 78 10.33 24.28 4.77
N ALA A 79 9.85 24.08 6.01
CA ALA A 79 9.77 25.14 7.02
C ALA A 79 11.15 25.68 7.46
N THR A 80 12.21 24.91 7.28
CA THR A 80 13.59 25.28 7.67
C THR A 80 14.53 25.45 6.47
N GLU A 81 14.06 25.19 5.25
CA GLU A 81 14.85 25.33 4.03
C GLU A 81 15.01 26.82 3.65
N THR A 82 16.25 27.24 3.45
CA THR A 82 16.60 28.63 3.17
C THR A 82 16.63 28.93 1.67
N ARG A 83 16.81 27.91 0.82
CA ARG A 83 16.81 28.06 -0.63
C ARG A 83 15.38 27.97 -1.13
N GLU A 84 14.88 29.10 -1.66
CA GLU A 84 13.53 29.22 -2.19
C GLU A 84 13.17 28.11 -3.19
N SER A 85 14.01 27.85 -4.19
CA SER A 85 13.74 26.80 -5.18
C SER A 85 13.56 25.41 -4.56
N ARG A 86 14.34 25.08 -3.53
CA ARG A 86 14.25 23.76 -2.87
C ARG A 86 13.04 23.68 -1.94
N ARG A 87 12.71 24.78 -1.25
CA ARG A 87 11.49 24.85 -0.44
C ARG A 87 10.26 24.59 -1.31
N ASP A 88 10.21 25.18 -2.50
CA ASP A 88 9.07 25.04 -3.40
C ASP A 88 8.97 23.61 -3.96
N GLU A 89 10.10 22.96 -4.28
CA GLU A 89 10.13 21.53 -4.63
C GLU A 89 9.59 20.62 -3.51
N LEU A 90 9.88 20.92 -2.24
CA LEU A 90 9.41 20.13 -1.09
C LEU A 90 7.91 20.32 -0.81
N LEU A 91 7.33 21.42 -1.29
CA LEU A 91 5.90 21.75 -1.10
C LEU A 91 5.01 21.29 -2.27
N THR A 92 5.60 20.72 -3.32
CA THR A 92 4.87 20.17 -4.48
C THR A 92 4.44 18.73 -4.20
#